data_AF-A0A3N5HI76-F1
#
_entry.id   AF-A0A3N5HI76-F1
#
_cell.length_a   1.000
_cell.length_b   1.000
_cell.length_c   1.000
_cell.angle_alpha   90.00
_cell.angle_beta   90.00
_cell.angle_gamma   90.00
#
_symmetry.space_group_name_H-M   'P 1'
#
loop_
_entity.id
_entity.type
_entity.pdbx_description
1 polymer ?
#
loop_
_entity_poly.entity_id
_entity_poly.type
_entity_poly.pdbx_seq_one_letter_code
_entity_poly.pdbx_strand_id
1 'polypeptide(L)'
;MAGLPGGAGLGALGDAVASPRLTPALRDAVAEEIGSHDREEAVARLGPLLGAADPSVRAAAARGLGRAGGAAARKSLEDRLEREEDPGVRERLQASLAQAQP
;
A
#
# COMPACT_ATOMS: atom_id res chain seq x y z
N MET A 1 24.03 9.86 -20.77
CA MET A 1 24.40 8.92 -19.70
C MET A 1 24.21 9.60 -18.35
N ALA A 2 23.02 9.47 -17.76
CA ALA A 2 22.80 9.56 -16.31
C ALA A 2 21.37 9.08 -16.07
N GLY A 3 21.22 7.76 -15.95
CA GLY A 3 19.99 7.17 -15.47
C GLY A 3 19.71 7.71 -14.07
N LEU A 4 18.49 8.22 -13.87
CA LEU A 4 17.99 8.49 -12.53
C LEU A 4 18.09 7.17 -11.75
N PRO A 5 18.66 7.15 -10.53
CA PRO A 5 18.74 5.93 -9.74
C PRO A 5 17.32 5.55 -9.31
N GLY A 6 16.65 4.74 -10.14
CA GLY A 6 15.28 4.26 -9.96
C GLY A 6 15.04 3.41 -8.71
N GLY A 7 16.06 3.14 -7.88
CA GLY A 7 15.92 2.44 -6.60
C GLY A 7 15.90 3.33 -5.36
N ALA A 8 16.42 4.57 -5.44
CA ALA A 8 16.60 5.43 -4.26
C ALA A 8 15.39 6.33 -3.97
N GLY A 9 14.62 6.71 -4.99
CA GLY A 9 13.43 7.55 -4.83
C GLY A 9 12.24 6.82 -4.20
N LEU A 10 12.02 5.55 -4.57
CA LEU A 10 10.91 4.72 -4.08
C LEU A 10 11.19 4.10 -2.71
N GLY A 11 12.47 3.94 -2.36
CA GLY A 11 12.99 3.66 -1.00
C GLY A 11 12.31 4.51 0.06
N ALA A 12 12.47 5.82 -0.10
CA ALA A 12 11.96 6.83 0.81
C ALA A 12 10.43 6.94 0.79
N LEU A 13 9.76 6.51 -0.30
CA LEU A 13 8.30 6.60 -0.41
C LEU A 13 7.58 5.56 0.45
N GLY A 14 8.15 4.36 0.63
CA GLY A 14 7.63 3.39 1.61
C GLY A 14 7.64 3.93 3.04
N ASP A 15 8.76 4.53 3.45
CA ASP A 15 8.88 5.22 4.74
C ASP A 15 7.98 6.48 4.82
N ALA A 16 7.75 7.15 3.67
CA ALA A 16 6.87 8.31 3.62
C ALA A 16 5.42 7.95 3.92
N VAL A 17 4.89 6.82 3.44
CA VAL A 17 3.52 6.39 3.77
C VAL A 17 3.35 6.23 5.29
N ALA A 18 4.37 5.70 5.98
CA ALA A 18 4.38 5.54 7.43
C ALA A 18 4.69 6.84 8.20
N SER A 19 5.18 7.88 7.54
CA SER A 19 5.61 9.09 8.23
C SER A 19 4.42 9.84 8.85
N PRO A 20 4.55 10.27 10.12
CA PRO A 20 3.49 11.01 10.81
C PRO A 20 3.29 12.42 10.24
N ARG A 21 4.21 12.90 9.39
CA ARG A 21 4.13 14.22 8.76
C ARG A 21 3.26 14.25 7.51
N LEU A 22 2.90 13.10 6.94
CA LEU A 22 2.02 13.05 5.78
C LEU A 22 0.56 13.12 6.22
N THR A 23 -0.22 13.92 5.50
CA THR A 23 -1.68 13.90 5.61
C THR A 23 -2.24 12.61 5.01
N PRO A 24 -3.43 12.15 5.43
CA PRO A 24 -4.06 10.96 4.85
C PRO A 24 -4.17 11.00 3.33
N ALA A 25 -4.50 12.17 2.76
CA ALA A 25 -4.58 12.37 1.32
C ALA A 25 -3.23 12.14 0.62
N LEU A 26 -2.13 12.62 1.21
CA LEU A 26 -0.80 12.44 0.63
C LEU A 26 -0.31 10.99 0.79
N ARG A 27 -0.70 10.28 1.86
CA ARG A 27 -0.43 8.84 2.02
C ARG A 27 -1.12 8.02 0.93
N ASP A 28 -2.38 8.30 0.66
CA ASP A 28 -3.14 7.63 -0.40
C ASP A 28 -2.46 7.85 -1.77
N ALA A 29 -2.03 9.08 -2.08
CA ALA A 29 -1.33 9.39 -3.33
C ALA A 29 0.02 8.65 -3.45
N VAL A 30 0.83 8.61 -2.40
CA VAL A 30 2.12 7.89 -2.42
C VAL A 30 1.92 6.38 -2.56
N ALA A 31 0.95 5.81 -1.84
CA ALA A 31 0.66 4.37 -1.95
C ALA A 31 0.13 4.00 -3.34
N GLU A 32 -0.66 4.87 -3.97
CA GLU A 32 -1.15 4.68 -5.34
C GLU A 32 -0.02 4.76 -6.38
N GLU A 33 0.93 5.68 -6.20
CA GLU A 33 2.11 5.80 -7.04
C GLU A 33 2.99 4.55 -6.98
N ILE A 34 3.22 4.04 -5.76
CA ILE A 34 3.95 2.78 -5.53
C ILE A 34 3.20 1.61 -6.21
N GLY A 35 1.89 1.54 -6.03
CA GLY A 35 1.05 0.49 -6.61
C GLY A 35 0.95 0.52 -8.14
N SER A 36 1.28 1.65 -8.79
CA SER A 36 1.18 1.79 -10.25
C SER A 36 2.47 1.46 -11.00
N HIS A 37 3.60 1.26 -10.31
CA HIS A 37 4.92 1.02 -10.93
C HIS A 37 5.22 -0.47 -11.14
N ASP A 38 5.58 -1.19 -10.08
CA ASP A 38 5.94 -2.60 -10.10
C ASP A 38 5.20 -3.36 -9.00
N ARG A 39 4.65 -4.51 -9.34
CA ARG A 39 3.79 -5.29 -8.45
C ARG A 39 4.57 -5.93 -7.31
N GLU A 40 5.74 -6.47 -7.59
CA GLU A 40 6.57 -7.12 -6.57
C GLU A 40 7.12 -6.08 -5.61
N GLU A 41 7.56 -4.93 -6.13
CA GLU A 41 8.03 -3.81 -5.31
C GLU A 41 6.90 -3.20 -4.47
N ALA A 42 5.70 -3.04 -5.04
CA ALA A 42 4.54 -2.55 -4.30
C ALA A 42 4.18 -3.48 -3.13
N VAL A 43 4.21 -4.80 -3.36
CA VAL A 43 3.97 -5.78 -2.30
C VAL A 43 5.05 -5.72 -1.23
N ALA A 44 6.32 -5.66 -1.63
CA ALA A 44 7.45 -5.61 -0.69
C ALA A 44 7.40 -4.34 0.21
N ARG A 45 6.97 -3.20 -0.34
CA ARG A 45 6.94 -1.91 0.37
C ARG A 45 5.67 -1.69 1.17
N LEU A 46 4.50 -2.01 0.61
CA LEU A 46 3.20 -1.74 1.23
C LEU A 46 2.71 -2.89 2.12
N GLY A 47 3.14 -4.12 1.85
CA GLY A 47 2.77 -5.30 2.65
C GLY A 47 3.02 -5.12 4.15
N PRO A 48 4.22 -4.70 4.58
CA PRO A 48 4.51 -4.45 5.99
C PRO A 48 3.61 -3.37 6.63
N LEU A 49 3.18 -2.38 5.85
CA LEU A 49 2.36 -1.26 6.32
C LEU A 49 0.91 -1.64 6.62
N LEU A 50 0.43 -2.78 6.12
CA LEU A 50 -0.84 -3.36 6.56
C LEU A 50 -0.83 -3.69 8.07
N GLY A 51 0.34 -3.87 8.68
CA GLY A 51 0.50 -4.09 10.12
C GLY A 51 0.62 -2.81 10.96
N ALA A 52 0.58 -1.62 10.34
CA ALA A 52 0.85 -0.37 11.05
C ALA A 52 -0.19 -0.05 12.13
N ALA A 53 0.23 0.63 13.20
CA ALA A 53 -0.65 1.03 14.30
C ALA A 53 -1.70 2.07 13.84
N ASP A 54 -1.31 3.03 13.01
CA ASP A 54 -2.19 4.07 12.46
C ASP A 54 -3.12 3.48 11.38
N PRO A 55 -4.47 3.51 11.58
CA PRO A 55 -5.44 3.03 10.60
C PRO A 55 -5.32 3.71 9.23
N SER A 56 -4.93 4.99 9.20
CA SER A 56 -4.75 5.74 7.94
C SER A 56 -3.59 5.18 7.11
N VAL A 57 -2.52 4.72 7.77
CA VAL A 57 -1.37 4.10 7.11
C VAL A 57 -1.78 2.75 6.52
N ARG A 58 -2.55 1.95 7.28
CA ARG A 58 -3.09 0.67 6.79
C ARG A 58 -4.02 0.85 5.59
N ALA A 59 -4.91 1.84 5.65
CA ALA A 59 -5.85 2.14 4.56
C ALA A 59 -5.14 2.58 3.26
N ALA A 60 -4.06 3.36 3.40
CA ALA A 60 -3.23 3.75 2.26
C ALA A 60 -2.50 2.54 1.67
N ALA A 61 -1.88 1.71 2.51
CA ALA A 61 -1.22 0.48 2.09
C ALA A 61 -2.18 -0.47 1.35
N ALA A 62 -3.39 -0.66 1.88
CA ALA A 62 -4.43 -1.46 1.25
C ALA A 62 -4.78 -0.94 -0.15
N ARG A 63 -4.97 0.38 -0.30
CA ARG A 63 -5.27 1.01 -1.60
C ARG A 63 -4.15 0.76 -2.61
N GLY A 64 -2.90 1.00 -2.22
CA GLY A 64 -1.75 0.80 -3.11
C GLY A 64 -1.57 -0.66 -3.53
N LEU A 65 -1.78 -1.61 -2.61
CA LEU A 65 -1.77 -3.05 -2.94
C LEU A 65 -2.94 -3.44 -3.85
N GLY A 66 -4.14 -2.88 -3.64
CA GLY A 66 -5.28 -3.08 -4.53
C GLY A 66 -4.98 -2.61 -5.95
N ARG A 67 -4.27 -1.49 -6.09
CA ARG A 67 -3.83 -0.94 -7.38
C ARG A 67 -2.74 -1.79 -8.03
N ALA A 68 -1.78 -2.30 -7.25
CA ALA A 68 -0.74 -3.20 -7.73
C ALA A 68 -1.33 -4.52 -8.25
N GLY A 69 -2.34 -5.05 -7.54
CA GLY A 69 -3.06 -6.26 -7.88
C GLY A 69 -2.24 -7.55 -7.78
N GLY A 70 -2.84 -8.67 -8.18
CA GLY A 70 -2.19 -9.97 -8.34
C GLY A 70 -2.15 -10.81 -7.10
N ALA A 71 -1.75 -12.07 -7.29
CA ALA A 71 -1.83 -13.09 -6.25
C ALA A 71 -1.17 -12.67 -4.93
N ALA A 72 0.02 -12.06 -4.96
CA ALA A 72 0.75 -11.66 -3.75
C ALA A 72 0.07 -10.47 -3.02
N ALA A 73 -0.36 -9.45 -3.76
CA ALA A 73 -1.06 -8.30 -3.17
C ALA A 73 -2.43 -8.72 -2.63
N ARG A 74 -3.17 -9.52 -3.40
CA ARG A 74 -4.47 -10.08 -3.01
C ARG A 74 -4.35 -10.89 -1.73
N LYS A 75 -3.38 -11.81 -1.65
CA LYS A 75 -3.13 -12.60 -0.44
C LYS A 75 -2.84 -11.71 0.76
N SER A 76 -1.98 -10.70 0.60
CA SER A 76 -1.67 -9.76 1.69
C SER A 76 -2.91 -9.00 2.19
N LEU A 77 -3.80 -8.60 1.27
CA LEU A 77 -5.06 -7.93 1.59
C LEU A 77 -6.05 -8.88 2.30
N GLU A 78 -6.17 -10.13 1.84
CA GLU A 78 -6.99 -11.18 2.48
C GLU A 78 -6.50 -11.46 3.90
N ASP A 79 -5.20 -11.73 4.08
CA ASP A 79 -4.57 -12.02 5.38
C ASP A 79 -4.76 -10.87 6.40
N ARG A 80 -4.78 -9.61 5.93
CA ARG A 80 -5.05 -8.45 6.80
C ARG A 80 -6.54 -8.31 7.11
N LEU A 81 -7.43 -8.54 6.15
CA LEU A 81 -8.87 -8.41 6.33
C LEU A 81 -9.41 -9.31 7.45
N GLU A 82 -8.85 -10.51 7.59
CA GLU A 82 -9.23 -11.47 8.64
C GLU A 82 -9.07 -10.92 10.07
N ARG A 83 -8.11 -10.01 10.27
CA ARG A 83 -7.72 -9.49 11.59
C ARG A 83 -7.91 -7.98 11.75
N GLU A 84 -8.55 -7.31 10.78
CA GLU A 84 -8.73 -5.86 10.83
C GLU A 84 -9.90 -5.46 11.74
N GLU A 85 -9.64 -4.68 12.77
CA GLU A 85 -10.66 -4.25 13.73
C GLU A 85 -11.26 -2.89 13.39
N ASP A 86 -10.54 -2.05 12.63
CA ASP A 86 -11.03 -0.74 12.21
C ASP A 86 -12.04 -0.87 11.05
N PRO A 87 -13.30 -0.41 11.21
CA PRO A 87 -14.32 -0.54 10.16
C PRO A 87 -13.95 0.17 8.86
N GLY A 88 -13.33 1.35 8.94
CA GLY A 88 -12.93 2.12 7.75
C GLY A 88 -11.80 1.44 6.98
N VAL A 89 -10.84 0.84 7.69
CA VAL A 89 -9.78 0.04 7.05
C VAL A 89 -10.36 -1.25 6.47
N ARG A 90 -11.31 -1.90 7.14
CA ARG A 90 -11.98 -3.10 6.65
C ARG A 90 -12.71 -2.86 5.32
N GLU A 91 -13.48 -1.78 5.22
CA GLU A 91 -14.12 -1.36 3.96
C GLU A 91 -13.09 -1.10 2.87
N ARG A 92 -11.98 -0.43 3.21
CA ARG A 92 -10.90 -0.15 2.26
C ARG A 92 -10.24 -1.43 1.75
N LEU A 93 -10.00 -2.42 2.62
CA LEU A 93 -9.44 -3.72 2.24
C LEU A 93 -10.37 -4.48 1.28
N GLN A 94 -11.68 -4.51 1.57
CA GLN A 94 -12.68 -5.12 0.69
C GLN A 94 -12.74 -4.43 -0.67
N ALA A 95 -12.76 -3.09 -0.70
CA ALA A 95 -12.73 -2.32 -1.93
C ALA A 95 -11.43 -2.57 -2.74
N SER A 96 -10.30 -2.73 -2.05
CA SER A 96 -9.00 -2.99 -2.68
C SER A 96 -8.94 -4.41 -3.26
N LEU A 97 -9.54 -5.40 -2.60
CA LEU A 97 -9.68 -6.76 -3.12
C LEU A 97 -10.57 -6.85 -4.36
N ALA A 98 -11.61 -6.01 -4.45
CA ALA A 98 -12.43 -5.92 -5.65
C ALA A 98 -11.67 -5.33 -6.85
N GLN A 99 -10.67 -4.48 -6.59
CA GLN A 99 -9.81 -3.86 -7.61
C GLN A 99 -8.61 -4.73 -7.98
N ALA A 100 -8.10 -5.55 -7.04
CA ALA A 100 -6.97 -6.44 -7.26
C ALA A 100 -7.36 -7.57 -8.24
N GLN A 101 -7.14 -7.34 -9.52
CA GLN A 101 -7.27 -8.38 -10.55
C GLN A 101 -6.25 -9.52 -10.27
N PRO A 102 -6.64 -10.78 -10.50
CA PRO A 102 -5.75 -11.94 -10.32
C PRO A 102 -4.49 -11.85 -11.19
#